data_AF-A0A3A6FPF0-F1
#
_entry.id   AF-A0A3A6FPF0-F1
#
_cell.length_a   1.000
_cell.length_b   1.000
_cell.length_c   1.000
_cell.angle_alpha   90.00
_cell.angle_beta   90.00
_cell.angle_gamma   90.00
#
_symmetry.space_group_name_H-M   'P 1'
#
loop_
_entity.id
_entity.type
_entity.pdbx_description
1 polymer ?
#
loop_
_entity_poly.entity_id
_entity_poly.type
_entity_poly.pdbx_seq_one_letter_code
_entity_poly.pdbx_strand_id
1 'polypeptide(L)' 'MNQKHQNVPIWEKANLTLEEAAAFTNIGINKLRQLTDEDGCEYVLWIGSKRLIKRKKLEEFLEHAESL' A
#
# COMPACT_ATOMS: atom_id res chain seq x y z
N MET A 1 -24.60 5.50 4.06
CA MET A 1 -23.97 6.49 4.96
C MET A 1 -22.62 6.85 4.35
N ASN A 2 -22.55 7.96 3.60
CA ASN A 2 -21.33 8.41 2.92
C ASN A 2 -20.45 9.16 3.92
N GLN A 3 -19.57 8.44 4.63
CA GLN A 3 -18.45 9.11 5.31
C GLN A 3 -17.43 9.48 4.23
N LYS A 4 -17.58 10.70 3.70
CA LYS A 4 -16.48 11.42 3.06
C LYS A 4 -15.39 11.58 4.13
N HIS A 5 -14.48 10.61 4.23
CA HIS A 5 -13.21 10.84 4.91
C HIS A 5 -12.48 11.90 4.10
N GLN A 6 -12.70 13.14 4.53
CA GLN A 6 -12.02 14.38 4.19
C GLN A 6 -10.59 14.09 3.77
N ASN A 7 -10.25 14.36 2.50
CA ASN A 7 -9.01 14.96 1.99
C ASN A 7 -7.68 14.70 2.73
N VAL A 8 -7.47 13.54 3.37
CA VAL A 8 -6.15 13.21 3.90
C VAL A 8 -5.28 12.94 2.67
N PRO A 9 -4.23 13.74 2.44
CA PRO A 9 -3.37 13.49 1.31
C PRO A 9 -2.67 12.15 1.46
N ILE A 10 -2.30 11.54 0.34
CA ILE A 10 -1.77 10.16 0.29
C ILE A 10 -0.58 9.98 1.24
N TRP A 11 0.27 11.00 1.38
CA TRP A 11 1.44 11.00 2.27
C TRP A 11 1.12 11.04 3.78
N GLU A 12 -0.07 11.49 4.18
CA GLU A 12 -0.48 11.51 5.60
C GLU A 12 -1.25 10.25 6.01
N LYS A 13 -1.67 9.42 5.06
CA LYS A 13 -2.40 8.19 5.37
C LYS A 13 -1.49 7.16 6.03
N ALA A 14 -2.04 6.45 7.02
CA ALA A 14 -1.36 5.34 7.67
C ALA A 14 -1.37 4.08 6.77
N ASN A 15 -2.52 3.82 6.13
CA ASN A 15 -2.74 2.70 5.23
C ASN A 15 -3.24 3.22 3.88
N LEU A 16 -2.72 2.65 2.81
CA LEU A 16 -3.01 2.97 1.43
C LEU A 16 -3.83 1.85 0.79
N THR A 17 -4.72 2.19 -0.13
CA THR A 17 -5.25 1.19 -1.08
C THR A 17 -4.19 0.85 -2.13
N LEU A 18 -4.44 -0.17 -2.96
CA LEU A 18 -3.57 -0.51 -4.08
C LEU A 18 -3.39 0.68 -5.04
N GLU A 19 -4.47 1.41 -5.31
CA GLU A 19 -4.48 2.57 -6.19
C GLU A 19 -3.67 3.72 -5.60
N GLU A 20 -3.82 3.96 -4.29
CA GLU A 20 -3.05 5.00 -3.58
C GLU A 20 -1.58 4.64 -3.46
N ALA A 21 -1.25 3.37 -3.20
CA ALA A 21 0.11 2.88 -3.19
C ALA A 21 0.76 2.99 -4.58
N ALA A 22 0.00 2.72 -5.65
CA ALA A 22 0.48 2.92 -7.02
C ALA A 22 0.78 4.39 -7.31
N ALA A 23 -0.11 5.30 -6.89
CA ALA A 23 0.11 6.73 -7.02
C ALA A 23 1.28 7.25 -6.15
N PHE A 24 1.47 6.66 -4.96
CA PHE A 24 2.54 7.04 -4.03
C PHE A 24 3.93 6.57 -4.49
N THR A 25 4.03 5.33 -4.95
CA THR A 25 5.31 4.67 -5.30
C THR A 25 5.64 4.72 -6.79
N ASN A 26 4.66 5.12 -7.61
CA ASN A 26 4.72 5.02 -9.08
C ASN A 26 4.89 3.58 -9.60
N ILE A 27 4.57 2.56 -8.77
CA ILE A 27 4.59 1.14 -9.15
C ILE A 27 3.21 0.74 -9.69
N GLY A 28 3.17 0.00 -10.79
CA GLY A 28 1.92 -0.48 -11.38
C GLY A 28 1.12 -1.35 -10.40
N ILE A 29 -0.21 -1.17 -10.39
CA ILE A 29 -1.14 -1.90 -9.49
C ILE A 29 -0.98 -3.42 -9.60
N ASN A 30 -0.73 -3.95 -10.80
CA ASN A 30 -0.53 -5.39 -10.99
C ASN A 30 0.74 -5.91 -10.29
N LYS A 31 1.82 -5.12 -10.33
CA LYS A 31 3.06 -5.46 -9.62
C LYS A 31 2.86 -5.34 -8.12
N LEU A 32 2.17 -4.30 -7.64
CA LEU A 32 1.79 -4.19 -6.24
C LEU A 32 0.91 -5.36 -5.79
N ARG A 33 -0.05 -5.81 -6.62
CA ARG A 33 -0.84 -7.01 -6.33
C ARG A 33 0.06 -8.22 -6.08
N GLN A 34 0.96 -8.51 -7.01
CA GLN A 34 1.92 -9.62 -6.89
C GLN A 34 2.77 -9.50 -5.62
N LEU A 35 3.34 -8.32 -5.37
CA LEU A 35 4.14 -8.01 -4.19
C LEU A 35 3.36 -8.23 -2.88
N THR A 36 2.07 -7.84 -2.88
CA THR A 36 1.20 -8.00 -1.72
C THR A 36 0.61 -9.40 -1.52
N ASP A 37 0.66 -10.23 -2.57
CA ASP A 37 0.19 -11.62 -2.54
C ASP A 37 1.32 -12.60 -2.17
N GLU A 38 2.57 -12.11 -2.04
CA GLU A 38 3.70 -12.92 -1.58
C GLU A 38 3.56 -13.28 -0.09
N ASP A 39 3.87 -14.53 0.26
CA ASP A 39 3.77 -15.01 1.63
C ASP A 39 4.76 -14.29 2.56
N GLY A 40 4.29 -13.82 3.72
CA GLY A 40 5.14 -13.12 4.70
C GLY A 40 5.26 -11.61 4.48
N CYS A 41 4.42 -11.04 3.63
CA CYS A 41 4.45 -9.61 3.31
C CYS A 41 4.05 -8.70 4.49
N GLU A 42 5.03 -8.11 5.19
CA GLU A 42 4.81 -7.33 6.42
C GLU A 42 4.10 -5.97 6.20
N TYR A 43 4.18 -5.45 4.98
CA TYR A 43 3.55 -4.19 4.58
C TYR A 43 2.08 -4.35 4.17
N VAL A 44 1.53 -5.58 4.16
CA VAL A 44 0.13 -5.82 3.84
C VAL A 44 -0.69 -6.05 5.10
N LEU A 45 -1.88 -5.47 5.11
CA LEU A 45 -2.91 -5.70 6.10
C LEU A 45 -4.14 -6.29 5.41
N TRP A 46 -4.48 -7.52 5.79
CA TRP A 46 -5.70 -8.20 5.35
C TRP A 46 -6.83 -7.95 6.34
N ILE A 47 -7.91 -7.33 5.88
CA ILE A 47 -9.15 -7.09 6.62
C ILE A 47 -10.27 -7.83 5.89
N GLY A 48 -10.42 -9.12 6.21
CA GLY A 48 -11.30 -10.01 5.45
C GLY A 48 -10.82 -10.16 4.01
N SER A 49 -11.66 -9.79 3.03
CA SER A 49 -11.29 -9.77 1.61
C SER A 49 -10.59 -8.50 1.15
N LYS A 50 -10.56 -7.46 1.99
CA LYS A 50 -9.94 -6.18 1.65
C LYS A 50 -8.47 -6.19 2.06
N ARG A 51 -7.60 -5.85 1.12
CA ARG A 51 -6.18 -5.59 1.39
C ARG A 51 -5.91 -4.11 1.50
N LEU A 52 -5.07 -3.74 2.45
CA LEU A 52 -4.53 -2.40 2.63
C LEU A 52 -3.02 -2.50 2.77
N ILE A 53 -2.30 -1.46 2.37
CA ILE A 53 -0.85 -1.42 2.42
C ILE A 53 -0.43 -0.41 3.48
N LYS A 54 0.37 -0.83 4.46
CA LYS A 54 0.93 0.05 5.48
C LYS A 54 1.99 0.94 4.83
N ARG A 55 1.76 2.25 4.76
CA ARG A 55 2.65 3.20 4.06
C ARG A 55 4.10 3.12 4.55
N LYS A 56 4.31 3.23 5.86
CA LYS A 56 5.66 3.22 6.46
C LYS A 56 6.43 1.93 6.17
N LYS A 57 5.74 0.78 6.23
CA LYS A 57 6.36 -0.52 5.93
C LYS A 57 6.64 -0.69 4.44
N LEU A 58 5.82 -0.12 3.57
CA LEU A 58 6.08 -0.07 2.14
C LEU A 58 7.28 0.82 1.81
N GLU A 59 7.38 2.00 2.45
CA GLU A 59 8.55 2.88 2.35
C GLU A 59 9.83 2.17 2.80
N GLU A 60 9.82 1.55 3.99
CA GLU A 60 10.93 0.72 4.49
C GLU A 60 11.30 -0.38 3.48
N PHE A 61 10.32 -1.10 2.93
CA PHE A 61 10.56 -2.13 1.93
C PHE A 61 11.22 -1.58 0.66
N LEU A 62 10.77 -0.44 0.15
CA LEU A 62 11.33 0.18 -1.06
C LEU A 62 12.72 0.77 -0.83
N GLU A 63 13.01 1.28 0.37
CA GLU A 63 14.32 1.78 0.74
C GLU A 63 15.37 0.66 0.82
N HIS A 64 14.97 -0.52 1.32
CA HIS A 64 15.85 -1.69 1.41
C HIS A 64 15.87 -2.55 0.14
N ALA A 65 14.95 -2.31 -0.81
CA ALA A 65 14.92 -3.00 -2.08
C ALA A 65 16.05 -2.48 -2.99
N GLU A 66 17.23 -3.08 -2.90
CA GLU A 66 18.41 -2.63 -3.67
C GLU A 66 18.35 -2.98 -5.17
N SER A 67 17.43 -3.82 -5.63
CA SER A 67 17.20 -4.10 -7.06
C SER A 67 15.83 -4.76 -7.26
N LEU A 68 14.94 -4.13 -8.04
CA LEU A 68 13.67 -4.70 -8.51
C LEU A 68 13.75 -5.14 -9.97
#